data_AF-A0A3N4SLQ6-F1
#
_entry.id   AF-A0A3N4SLQ6-F1
#
_cell.length_a   1.000
_cell.length_b   1.000
_cell.length_c   1.000
_cell.angle_alpha   90.00
_cell.angle_beta   90.00
_cell.angle_gamma   90.00
#
_symmetry.space_group_name_H-M   'P 1'
#
loop_
_entity.id
_entity.type
_entity.pdbx_description
1 polymer ?
#
loop_
_entity_poly.entity_id
_entity_poly.type
_entity_poly.pdbx_seq_one_letter_code
_entity_poly.pdbx_strand_id
1 'polypeptide(L)'
;MRTEEFLVELDDGMLEFFRDIAEVLVTRFGVSPEVAAARVNAVYEDAKIEPYPDLMCHEFPEFWAYRLYFEPKGWRTPDGDPEEDLSGWNVRPAPPKGSRFWTVSDRPGA
;
A
#
# COMPACT_ATOMS: atom_id res chain seq x y z
N MET A 1 12.57 7.24 -10.26
CA MET A 1 13.09 8.27 -9.32
C MET A 1 12.45 8.02 -7.96
N ARG A 2 13.17 8.25 -6.85
CA ARG A 2 12.55 8.14 -5.50
C ARG A 2 11.74 9.39 -5.18
N THR A 3 10.53 9.23 -4.64
CA THR A 3 9.63 10.35 -4.32
C THR A 3 9.67 10.72 -2.84
N GLU A 4 8.95 11.78 -2.46
CA GLU A 4 8.79 12.16 -1.05
C GLU A 4 7.93 11.16 -0.28
N GLU A 5 6.92 10.54 -0.92
CA GLU A 5 6.04 9.59 -0.25
C GLU A 5 6.59 8.17 -0.24
N PHE A 6 7.17 7.71 -1.36
CA PHE A 6 7.55 6.31 -1.52
C PHE A 6 9.07 6.10 -1.59
N LEU A 7 9.54 5.11 -0.83
CA LEU A 7 10.95 4.73 -0.78
C LEU A 7 11.42 4.00 -2.04
N VAL A 8 10.49 3.32 -2.72
CA VAL A 8 10.71 2.66 -4.00
C VAL A 8 10.89 3.67 -5.13
N GLU A 9 11.74 3.35 -6.10
CA GLU A 9 11.89 4.19 -7.30
C GLU A 9 10.74 3.93 -8.28
N LEU A 10 10.01 4.98 -8.62
CA LEU A 10 8.87 4.92 -9.53
C LEU A 10 9.04 5.96 -10.65
N ASP A 11 8.49 5.66 -11.82
CA ASP A 11 8.17 6.70 -12.81
C ASP A 11 6.79 7.32 -12.50
N ASP A 12 6.37 8.31 -13.28
CA ASP A 12 5.13 9.04 -12.98
C ASP A 12 3.88 8.14 -13.02
N GLY A 13 3.84 7.16 -13.93
CA GLY A 13 2.70 6.25 -14.05
C GLY A 13 2.62 5.26 -12.88
N MET A 14 3.76 4.69 -12.47
CA MET A 14 3.82 3.81 -11.31
C MET A 14 3.64 4.58 -9.99
N LEU A 15 4.04 5.84 -9.93
CA LEU A 15 3.77 6.71 -8.78
C LEU A 15 2.27 6.88 -8.56
N GLU A 16 1.50 7.20 -9.60
CA GLU A 16 0.04 7.30 -9.50
C GLU A 16 -0.59 5.96 -9.11
N PHE A 17 -0.13 4.85 -9.69
CA PHE A 17 -0.61 3.51 -9.30
C PHE A 17 -0.36 3.21 -7.81
N PHE A 18 0.81 3.57 -7.27
CA PHE A 18 1.11 3.40 -5.85
C PHE A 18 0.31 4.35 -4.94
N ARG A 19 -0.01 5.56 -5.42
CA ARG A 19 -0.93 6.48 -4.74
C ARG A 19 -2.34 5.91 -4.70
N ASP A 20 -2.82 5.28 -5.77
CA ASP A 20 -4.11 4.61 -5.78
C ASP A 20 -4.16 3.46 -4.76
N ILE A 21 -3.08 2.66 -4.63
CA ILE A 21 -2.99 1.62 -3.59
C ILE A 21 -3.12 2.24 -2.19
N ALA A 22 -2.41 3.34 -1.94
CA ALA A 22 -2.47 4.05 -0.66
C ALA A 22 -3.87 4.65 -0.40
N GLU A 23 -4.53 5.20 -1.41
CA GLU A 23 -5.88 5.74 -1.33
C GLU A 23 -6.91 4.64 -0.99
N VAL A 24 -6.77 3.44 -1.55
CA VAL A 24 -7.60 2.29 -1.13
C VAL A 24 -7.40 1.98 0.34
N LEU A 25 -6.15 2.00 0.84
CA LEU A 25 -5.90 1.77 2.27
C LEU A 25 -6.63 2.80 3.15
N VAL A 26 -6.60 4.07 2.76
CA VAL A 26 -7.28 5.16 3.48
C VAL A 26 -8.79 5.00 3.41
N THR A 27 -9.35 4.86 2.22
CA THR A 27 -10.81 4.90 1.98
C THR A 27 -11.53 3.63 2.41
N ARG A 28 -10.92 2.45 2.21
CA ARG A 28 -11.55 1.15 2.55
C ARG A 28 -11.28 0.72 3.98
N PHE A 29 -10.11 1.03 4.52
CA PHE A 29 -9.71 0.55 5.86
C PHE A 29 -9.55 1.65 6.90
N GLY A 30 -9.75 2.91 6.54
CA GLY A 30 -9.77 4.04 7.48
C GLY A 30 -8.41 4.31 8.13
N VAL A 31 -7.30 3.87 7.52
CA VAL A 31 -5.97 4.23 8.02
C VAL A 31 -5.61 5.65 7.59
N SER A 32 -4.76 6.31 8.36
CA SER A 32 -4.28 7.65 7.96
C SER A 32 -3.36 7.58 6.74
N PRO A 33 -3.22 8.67 5.95
CA PRO A 33 -2.31 8.69 4.80
C PRO A 33 -0.86 8.31 5.13
N GLU A 34 -0.39 8.68 6.32
CA GLU A 34 0.97 8.33 6.79
C GLU A 34 1.10 6.83 7.05
N VAL A 35 0.07 6.19 7.60
CA VAL A 35 0.03 4.74 7.79
C VAL A 35 -0.01 4.04 6.44
N ALA A 36 -0.79 4.54 5.48
CA ALA A 36 -0.90 3.98 4.14
C ALA A 36 0.47 4.01 3.43
N ALA A 37 1.12 5.17 3.39
CA ALA A 37 2.47 5.32 2.83
C ALA A 37 3.48 4.43 3.55
N ALA A 38 3.45 4.37 4.88
CA ALA A 38 4.35 3.51 5.64
C ALA A 38 4.18 2.03 5.31
N ARG A 39 2.95 1.54 5.14
CA ARG A 39 2.67 0.15 4.75
C ARG A 39 3.22 -0.18 3.36
N VAL A 40 3.03 0.72 2.40
CA VAL A 40 3.60 0.58 1.05
C VAL A 40 5.12 0.52 1.13
N ASN A 41 5.74 1.47 1.83
CA ASN A 41 7.20 1.54 2.00
C ASN A 41 7.78 0.29 2.66
N ALA A 42 7.13 -0.24 3.70
CA ALA A 42 7.59 -1.43 4.40
C ALA A 42 7.63 -2.69 3.54
N VAL A 43 6.86 -2.73 2.45
CA VAL A 43 6.80 -3.90 1.55
C VAL A 43 7.63 -3.69 0.29
N TYR A 44 7.66 -2.48 -0.26
CA TYR A 44 8.18 -2.24 -1.60
C TYR A 44 9.52 -1.48 -1.67
N GLU A 45 10.10 -1.04 -0.56
CA GLU A 45 11.28 -0.15 -0.60
C GLU A 45 12.45 -0.62 -1.48
N ASP A 46 12.71 -1.92 -1.56
CA ASP A 46 13.79 -2.50 -2.36
C ASP A 46 13.23 -3.27 -3.57
N ALA A 47 11.94 -3.11 -3.86
CA ALA A 47 11.32 -3.71 -5.03
C ALA A 47 11.86 -3.06 -6.30
N LYS A 48 12.08 -3.89 -7.32
CA LYS A 48 12.37 -3.42 -8.67
C LYS A 48 11.06 -3.36 -9.43
N ILE A 49 10.62 -2.15 -9.71
CA ILE A 49 9.39 -1.86 -10.46
C ILE A 49 9.81 -1.39 -11.85
N GLU A 50 9.34 -2.06 -12.89
CA GLU A 50 9.59 -1.64 -14.27
C GLU A 50 8.77 -0.37 -14.59
N PRO A 51 9.12 0.36 -15.67
CA PRO A 51 8.35 1.53 -16.10
C PRO A 51 6.88 1.19 -16.38
N TYR A 52 6.01 2.17 -16.20
CA TYR A 52 4.58 1.99 -16.38
C TYR A 52 4.21 1.58 -17.83
N PRO A 53 3.33 0.56 -18.00
CA PRO A 53 2.79 -0.31 -16.96
C PRO A 53 3.76 -1.45 -16.60
N ASP A 54 4.02 -1.61 -15.31
CA ASP A 54 4.69 -2.80 -14.76
C ASP A 54 3.72 -4.00 -14.75
N LEU A 55 4.25 -5.23 -14.59
CA LEU A 55 3.43 -6.43 -14.41
C LEU A 55 2.44 -6.32 -13.24
N MET A 56 2.77 -5.59 -12.18
CA MET A 56 1.87 -5.31 -11.05
C MET A 56 0.57 -4.63 -11.48
N CYS A 57 0.59 -3.84 -12.56
CA CYS A 57 -0.59 -3.20 -13.13
C CYS A 57 -1.55 -4.18 -13.83
N HIS A 58 -1.22 -5.48 -13.89
CA HIS A 58 -2.18 -6.52 -14.25
C HIS A 58 -3.34 -6.61 -13.24
N GLU A 59 -3.05 -6.29 -11.97
CA GLU A 59 -4.02 -6.31 -10.88
C GLU A 59 -4.43 -4.88 -10.52
N PHE A 60 -5.64 -4.72 -9.98
CA PHE A 60 -6.13 -3.44 -9.49
C PHE A 60 -5.41 -3.00 -8.21
N PRO A 61 -5.36 -1.69 -7.90
CA PRO A 61 -4.81 -1.18 -6.65
C PRO A 61 -5.40 -1.86 -5.39
N GLU A 62 -6.68 -2.22 -5.42
CA GLU A 62 -7.37 -2.93 -4.34
C GLU A 62 -6.67 -4.25 -4.00
N PHE A 63 -6.35 -5.07 -4.98
CA PHE A 63 -5.69 -6.36 -4.78
C PHE A 63 -4.41 -6.22 -3.94
N TRP A 64 -3.61 -5.20 -4.24
CA TRP A 64 -2.39 -4.90 -3.51
C TRP A 64 -2.67 -4.30 -2.13
N ALA A 65 -3.65 -3.40 -2.01
CA ALA A 65 -4.02 -2.79 -0.73
C ALA A 65 -4.49 -3.82 0.30
N TYR A 66 -5.33 -4.79 -0.08
CA TYR A 66 -5.75 -5.88 0.80
C TYR A 66 -4.56 -6.74 1.25
N ARG A 67 -3.59 -7.00 0.35
CA ARG A 67 -2.33 -7.67 0.69
C ARG A 67 -1.44 -6.85 1.62
N LEU A 68 -1.51 -5.52 1.61
CA LEU A 68 -0.78 -4.68 2.57
C LEU A 68 -1.49 -4.58 3.93
N TYR A 69 -2.82 -4.76 3.94
CA TYR A 69 -3.65 -4.59 5.13
C TYR A 69 -3.84 -5.87 5.93
N PHE A 70 -4.11 -7.02 5.30
CA PHE A 70 -4.41 -8.29 5.98
C PHE A 70 -3.23 -9.26 6.00
N GLU A 71 -3.09 -9.98 7.10
CA GLU A 71 -2.12 -11.08 7.23
C GLU A 71 -2.50 -12.22 6.27
N PRO A 72 -1.51 -12.86 5.62
CA PRO A 72 -1.78 -14.02 4.78
C PRO A 72 -2.17 -15.22 5.64
N LYS A 73 -3.17 -15.97 5.17
CA LYS A 73 -3.54 -17.29 5.70
C LYS A 73 -3.05 -18.35 4.74
N GLY A 74 -1.83 -18.84 4.97
CA GLY A 74 -1.14 -19.71 4.03
C GLY A 74 -0.82 -18.94 2.74
N TRP A 75 -1.34 -19.41 1.60
CA TRP A 75 -1.14 -18.77 0.29
C TRP A 75 -2.16 -17.68 -0.03
N ARG A 76 -3.20 -17.51 0.80
CA ARG A 76 -4.33 -16.63 0.53
C ARG A 76 -4.27 -15.35 1.35
N THR A 77 -4.63 -14.24 0.71
CA THR A 77 -5.10 -12.99 1.32
C THR A 77 -6.42 -12.64 0.64
N PRO A 78 -7.26 -11.78 1.23
CA PRO A 78 -8.34 -11.17 0.47
C PRO A 78 -7.77 -10.42 -0.73
N ASP A 79 -8.55 -10.34 -1.79
CA ASP A 79 -8.20 -9.68 -3.07
C ASP A 79 -9.09 -8.45 -3.35
N GLY A 80 -10.06 -8.17 -2.48
CA GLY A 80 -10.95 -7.03 -2.60
C GLY A 80 -12.30 -7.34 -3.25
N ASP A 81 -12.62 -8.63 -3.45
CA ASP A 81 -13.99 -9.06 -3.76
C ASP A 81 -14.99 -8.48 -2.74
N PRO A 82 -15.99 -7.69 -3.15
CA PRO A 82 -16.97 -7.09 -2.25
C PRO A 82 -17.87 -8.12 -1.55
N GLU A 83 -17.94 -9.35 -2.05
CA GLU A 83 -18.69 -10.45 -1.45
C GLU A 83 -17.86 -11.26 -0.43
N GLU A 84 -16.56 -11.01 -0.33
CA GLU A 84 -15.70 -11.73 0.61
C GLU A 84 -15.98 -11.34 2.07
N ASP A 85 -16.23 -12.35 2.92
CA ASP A 85 -16.33 -12.16 4.37
C ASP A 85 -14.95 -11.90 5.01
N LEU A 86 -14.75 -10.66 5.43
CA LEU A 86 -13.51 -10.20 6.07
C LEU A 86 -13.45 -10.52 7.58
N SER A 87 -14.53 -10.97 8.21
CA SER A 87 -14.64 -11.08 9.69
C SER A 87 -13.63 -12.04 10.33
N GLY A 88 -13.17 -13.03 9.57
CA GLY A 88 -12.18 -13.99 10.04
C GLY A 88 -10.73 -13.53 9.86
N TRP A 89 -10.46 -12.44 9.15
CA TRP A 89 -9.10 -12.05 8.76
C TRP A 89 -8.40 -11.17 9.79
N ASN A 90 -7.11 -11.40 9.99
CA ASN A 90 -6.28 -10.59 10.88
C ASN A 90 -5.66 -9.44 10.11
N VAL A 91 -5.68 -8.25 10.71
CA VAL A 91 -5.01 -7.06 10.17
C VAL A 91 -3.52 -7.13 10.48
N ARG A 92 -2.66 -6.87 9.49
CA ARG A 92 -1.21 -6.73 9.70
C ARG A 92 -0.95 -5.52 10.61
N PRO A 93 -0.04 -5.64 11.60
CA PRO A 93 0.41 -4.47 12.35
C PRO A 93 1.01 -3.42 11.41
N ALA A 94 0.78 -2.14 11.70
CA ALA A 94 1.45 -1.07 10.98
C ALA A 94 2.97 -1.12 11.28
N PRO A 95 3.82 -0.60 10.38
CA PRO A 95 5.25 -0.51 10.64
C PRO A 95 5.54 0.30 11.92
N PRO A 96 6.58 -0.04 12.72
CA PRO A 96 6.88 0.67 13.96
C PRO A 96 7.03 2.18 13.75
N LYS A 97 6.35 2.99 14.57
CA LYS A 97 6.50 4.46 14.58
C LYS A 97 7.97 4.81 14.87
N GLY A 98 8.56 5.67 14.04
CA GLY A 98 9.99 6.03 14.11
C GLY A 98 10.91 5.21 13.22
N SER A 99 10.39 4.18 12.53
CA SER A 99 11.11 3.53 11.44
C SER A 99 11.20 4.44 10.20
N ARG A 100 12.13 4.13 9.28
CA ARG A 100 12.33 4.91 8.04
C ARG A 100 11.16 4.87 7.06
N PHE A 101 10.18 3.99 7.28
CA PHE A 101 9.02 3.82 6.42
C PHE A 101 8.03 4.99 6.50
N TRP A 102 8.08 5.77 7.57
CA TRP A 102 7.22 6.93 7.80
C TRP A 102 7.83 8.17 7.13
N THR A 103 7.55 8.34 5.84
CA THR A 103 8.06 9.41 4.99
C THR A 103 7.12 10.62 4.92
N VAL A 104 5.81 10.37 5.00
CA VAL A 104 4.78 11.41 5.05
C VAL A 104 4.60 11.86 6.50
N SER A 105 4.70 13.17 6.71
CA SER A 105 4.36 13.79 8.00
C SER A 105 2.86 14.09 8.06
N ASP A 106 2.29 14.04 9.27
CA ASP A 106 0.92 14.45 9.56
C ASP A 106 0.74 15.90 9.10
N ARG A 107 0.19 16.10 7.90
CA ARG A 107 -0.20 17.44 7.43
C ARG A 107 -1.61 17.68 7.96
N PRO A 108 -1.82 18.56 8.95
CA PRO A 108 -3.14 19.13 9.12
C PRO A 108 -3.49 19.85 7.82
N GLY A 109 -4.70 19.58 7.31
CA GLY A 109 -5.15 19.91 5.96
C GLY A 109 -4.75 21.29 5.45
N ALA A 110 -4.40 21.31 4.16
CA ALA A 110 -4.49 22.52 3.36
C ALA A 110 -5.94 22.98 3.24
#